data_AF-A0A958LFJ6-F1
#
_entry.id   AF-A0A958LFJ6-F1
#
_cell.length_a   1.000
_cell.length_b   1.000
_cell.length_c   1.000
_cell.angle_alpha   90.00
_cell.angle_beta   90.00
_cell.angle_gamma   90.00
#
_symmetry.space_group_name_H-M   'P 1'
#
loop_
_entity.id
_entity.type
_entity.pdbx_description
1 polymer ?
#
loop_
_entity_poly.entity_id
_entity_poly.type
_entity_poly.pdbx_seq_one_letter_code
_entity_poly.pdbx_strand_id
1 'polypeptide(L)'
;MDFFLSLIVLAIGAALAAAMAWAIIVELQRLFGGSLRSSRLRRAFQRVQEADLYIEKKDFVAAIDELERALLLDVRGTERTLRSIKEHHQNILSRCVIIGESIGAHLSNLPDVERYLLERSELQLLRANADQAFGRLKSKRQTAGKELPAWSKNDFDRRKREIVTELDANLASLRPALDEL
;
A
#
# COMPACT_ATOMS: atom_id res chain seq x y z
N MET A 1 14.36 47.52 -24.87
CA MET A 1 14.35 46.11 -25.32
C MET A 1 14.92 45.20 -24.23
N ASP A 2 15.86 45.69 -23.41
CA ASP A 2 16.55 44.93 -22.37
C ASP A 2 15.65 44.42 -21.24
N PHE A 3 14.66 45.20 -20.80
CA PHE A 3 13.77 44.81 -19.70
C PHE A 3 12.96 43.54 -20.01
N PHE A 4 12.53 43.38 -21.27
CA PHE A 4 11.77 42.20 -21.72
C PHE A 4 12.65 40.94 -21.79
N LEU A 5 13.91 41.12 -22.22
CA LEU A 5 14.93 40.07 -22.26
C LEU A 5 15.30 39.59 -20.86
N SER A 6 15.45 40.51 -19.89
CA SER A 6 15.70 40.18 -18.49
C SER A 6 14.56 39.37 -17.87
N LEU A 7 13.31 39.72 -18.19
CA LEU A 7 12.12 39.05 -17.67
C LEU A 7 11.99 37.61 -18.21
N ILE A 8 12.32 37.40 -19.49
CA ILE A 8 12.33 36.07 -20.11
C ILE A 8 13.41 35.18 -19.48
N VAL A 9 14.64 35.70 -19.29
CA VAL A 9 15.73 34.94 -18.66
C VAL A 9 15.37 34.55 -17.22
N LEU A 10 14.73 35.45 -16.47
CA LEU A 10 14.32 35.19 -15.09
C LEU A 10 13.19 34.14 -15.02
N ALA A 11 12.24 34.18 -15.95
CA ALA A 11 11.17 33.18 -16.05
C ALA A 11 11.71 31.79 -16.41
N ILE A 12 12.66 31.71 -17.35
CA ILE A 12 13.33 30.46 -17.73
C ILE A 12 14.14 29.90 -16.55
N GLY A 13 14.87 30.76 -15.84
CA GLY A 13 15.61 30.38 -14.64
C GLY A 13 14.72 29.81 -13.54
N ALA A 14 13.57 30.45 -13.29
CA ALA A 14 12.59 29.97 -12.32
C ALA A 14 11.96 28.62 -12.73
N ALA A 15 11.64 28.45 -14.02
CA ALA A 15 11.10 27.19 -14.54
C ALA A 15 12.10 26.02 -14.42
N LEU A 16 13.38 26.28 -14.72
CA LEU A 16 14.46 25.31 -14.55
C LEU A 16 14.67 24.92 -13.08
N ALA A 17 14.68 25.91 -12.18
CA ALA A 17 14.79 25.66 -10.74
C ALA A 17 13.62 24.82 -10.22
N ALA A 18 12.39 25.11 -10.65
CA ALA A 18 11.21 24.33 -10.29
C ALA A 18 11.28 22.89 -10.82
N ALA A 19 11.73 22.70 -12.07
CA ALA A 19 11.91 21.37 -12.65
C ALA A 19 12.97 20.54 -11.91
N MET A 20 14.08 21.18 -11.51
CA MET A 20 15.11 20.53 -10.70
C MET A 20 14.62 20.17 -9.30
N ALA A 21 13.93 21.09 -8.62
CA ALA A 21 13.34 20.81 -7.31
C ALA A 21 12.35 19.64 -7.37
N TRP A 22 11.53 19.59 -8.42
CA TRP A 22 10.62 18.48 -8.66
C TRP A 22 11.36 17.15 -8.86
N ALA A 23 12.41 17.13 -9.68
CA ALA A 23 13.22 15.93 -9.91
C ALA A 23 13.89 15.42 -8.62
N ILE A 24 14.40 16.34 -7.79
CA ILE A 24 15.01 16.03 -6.49
C ILE A 24 13.97 15.43 -5.55
N ILE A 25 12.75 16.00 -5.46
CA ILE A 25 11.67 15.47 -4.62
C ILE A 25 11.27 14.06 -5.06
N VAL A 26 11.16 13.81 -6.36
CA VAL A 26 10.84 12.48 -6.90
C VAL A 26 11.90 11.44 -6.52
N GLU A 27 13.17 11.81 -6.57
CA GLU A 27 14.26 10.89 -6.25
C GLU A 27 14.41 10.67 -4.73
N LEU A 28 14.18 11.71 -3.92
CA LEU A 28 14.04 11.58 -2.47
C LEU A 28 12.87 10.66 -2.08
N GLN A 29 11.71 10.77 -2.75
CA GLN A 29 10.59 9.86 -2.54
C GLN A 29 10.93 8.41 -2.91
N ARG A 30 11.77 8.19 -3.92
CA ARG A 30 12.28 6.85 -4.27
C ARG A 30 13.24 6.29 -3.22
N LEU A 31 14.20 7.11 -2.75
CA LEU A 31 15.23 6.69 -1.80
C LEU A 31 14.67 6.50 -0.38
N PHE A 32 13.85 7.43 0.10
CA PHE A 32 13.27 7.38 1.45
C PHE A 32 11.93 6.65 1.52
N GLY A 33 11.27 6.38 0.38
CA GLY A 33 10.05 5.59 0.32
C GLY A 33 10.22 4.17 0.91
N GLY A 34 11.41 3.58 0.82
CA GLY A 34 11.72 2.29 1.46
C GLY A 34 11.78 2.36 3.00
N SER A 35 12.33 3.45 3.55
CA SER A 35 12.46 3.68 5.00
C SER A 35 11.11 3.99 5.66
N LEU A 36 10.27 4.78 5.01
CA LEU A 36 8.91 5.05 5.52
C LEU A 36 8.03 3.80 5.50
N ARG A 37 8.16 2.94 4.47
CA ARG A 37 7.45 1.66 4.36
C ARG A 37 7.86 0.67 5.45
N SER A 38 9.16 0.57 5.75
CA SER A 38 9.62 -0.29 6.85
C SER A 38 9.14 0.20 8.21
N SER A 39 9.02 1.52 8.41
CA SER A 39 8.52 2.08 9.67
C SER A 39 7.03 1.80 9.94
N ARG A 40 6.17 1.80 8.90
CA ARG A 40 4.73 1.50 9.06
C ARG A 40 4.52 0.03 9.33
N LEU A 41 5.20 -0.84 8.56
CA LEU A 41 5.15 -2.27 8.77
C LEU A 41 5.67 -2.65 10.15
N ARG A 42 6.80 -2.08 10.58
CA ARG A 42 7.34 -2.27 11.93
C ARG A 42 6.35 -1.85 13.02
N ARG A 43 5.70 -0.70 12.86
CA ARG A 43 4.66 -0.24 13.80
C ARG A 43 3.47 -1.20 13.86
N ALA A 44 3.01 -1.72 12.72
CA ALA A 44 1.92 -2.70 12.72
C ALA A 44 2.33 -4.00 13.42
N PHE A 45 3.55 -4.50 13.21
CA PHE A 45 4.06 -5.65 13.96
C PHE A 45 4.18 -5.38 15.47
N GLN A 46 4.58 -4.16 15.86
CA GLN A 46 4.62 -3.77 17.28
C GLN A 46 3.23 -3.77 17.91
N ARG A 47 2.21 -3.27 17.21
CA ARG A 47 0.83 -3.31 17.69
C ARG A 47 0.33 -4.73 17.92
N VAL A 48 0.70 -5.68 17.05
CA VAL A 48 0.37 -7.11 17.27
C VAL A 48 1.04 -7.65 18.55
N GLN A 49 2.28 -7.25 18.82
CA GLN A 49 2.95 -7.62 20.09
C GLN A 49 2.27 -6.96 21.30
N GLU A 50 1.80 -5.72 21.17
CA GLU A 50 1.03 -5.05 22.22
C GLU A 50 -0.32 -5.75 22.46
N ALA A 51 -1.00 -6.18 21.40
CA ALA A 51 -2.22 -6.99 21.50
C ALA A 51 -1.95 -8.32 22.23
N ASP A 52 -0.84 -8.99 21.96
CA ASP A 52 -0.45 -10.23 22.67
C ASP A 52 -0.34 -9.98 24.19
N LEU A 53 0.22 -8.84 24.63
CA LEU A 53 0.28 -8.47 26.05
C LEU A 53 -1.11 -8.22 26.67
N TYR A 54 -2.05 -7.67 25.91
CA TYR A 54 -3.42 -7.47 26.38
C TYR A 54 -4.19 -8.80 26.45
N ILE A 55 -3.98 -9.71 25.48
CA ILE A 55 -4.52 -11.07 25.50
C ILE A 55 -4.05 -11.83 26.74
N GLU A 56 -2.75 -11.77 27.07
CA GLU A 56 -2.19 -12.39 28.28
C GLU A 56 -2.84 -11.86 29.57
N LYS A 57 -3.16 -10.56 29.60
CA LYS A 57 -3.84 -9.90 30.73
C LYS A 57 -5.37 -10.10 30.73
N LYS A 58 -5.92 -10.79 29.73
CA LYS A 58 -7.37 -10.95 29.48
C LYS A 58 -8.10 -9.63 29.24
N ASP A 59 -7.39 -8.59 28.83
CA ASP A 59 -7.98 -7.33 28.39
C ASP A 59 -8.30 -7.41 26.89
N PHE A 60 -9.36 -8.13 26.57
CA PHE A 60 -9.70 -8.46 25.18
C PHE A 60 -10.16 -7.26 24.35
N VAL A 61 -10.76 -6.25 25.00
CA VAL A 61 -11.16 -5.01 24.33
C VAL A 61 -9.94 -4.26 23.84
N ALA A 62 -8.94 -4.05 24.72
CA ALA A 62 -7.69 -3.40 24.33
C ALA A 62 -6.91 -4.21 23.27
N ALA A 63 -6.98 -5.55 23.33
CA ALA A 63 -6.37 -6.41 22.32
C ALA A 63 -7.02 -6.21 20.94
N ILE A 64 -8.35 -6.23 20.85
CA ILE A 64 -9.08 -6.02 19.57
C ILE A 64 -8.75 -4.64 19.00
N ASP A 65 -8.79 -3.60 19.82
CA ASP A 65 -8.45 -2.21 19.43
C ASP A 65 -7.05 -2.13 18.76
N GLU A 66 -6.06 -2.83 19.31
CA GLU A 66 -4.71 -2.83 18.73
C GLU A 66 -4.60 -3.69 17.47
N LEU A 67 -5.33 -4.80 17.39
CA LEU A 67 -5.40 -5.64 16.19
C LEU A 67 -6.05 -4.91 15.02
N GLU A 68 -7.15 -4.19 15.23
CA GLU A 68 -7.82 -3.38 14.21
C GLU A 68 -6.88 -2.31 13.62
N ARG A 69 -6.16 -1.60 14.51
CA ARG A 69 -5.17 -0.59 14.11
C ARG A 69 -3.99 -1.19 13.35
N ALA A 70 -3.68 -2.46 13.59
CA ALA A 70 -2.61 -3.19 12.91
C ALA A 70 -3.06 -3.79 11.57
N LEU A 71 -4.37 -3.93 11.32
CA LEU A 71 -4.91 -4.70 10.20
C LEU A 71 -4.81 -3.96 8.86
N LEU A 72 -5.11 -2.65 8.83
CA LEU A 72 -5.19 -1.89 7.58
C LEU A 72 -3.83 -1.38 7.11
N LEU A 73 -3.01 -2.28 6.57
CA LEU A 73 -1.75 -1.95 5.91
C LEU A 73 -1.95 -1.76 4.40
N ASP A 74 -2.10 -0.51 3.96
CA ASP A 74 -1.93 -0.17 2.54
C ASP A 74 -0.46 0.18 2.24
N VAL A 75 0.32 -0.83 1.94
CA VAL A 75 1.74 -0.67 1.59
C VAL A 75 1.95 -1.13 0.15
N ARG A 76 2.29 -0.19 -0.72
CA ARG A 76 2.85 -0.51 -2.04
C ARG A 76 4.24 -1.11 -1.82
N GLY A 77 4.48 -2.31 -2.33
CA GLY A 77 5.70 -3.04 -2.03
C GLY A 77 6.14 -3.97 -3.15
N THR A 78 7.27 -4.63 -2.94
CA THR A 78 7.68 -5.77 -3.74
C THR A 78 6.79 -6.97 -3.38
N GLU A 79 6.79 -8.01 -4.22
CA GLU A 79 6.11 -9.28 -3.91
C GLU A 79 6.46 -9.80 -2.51
N ARG A 80 7.74 -9.68 -2.10
CA ARG A 80 8.19 -10.07 -0.76
C ARG A 80 7.46 -9.29 0.34
N THR A 81 7.32 -7.98 0.19
CA THR A 81 6.59 -7.15 1.17
C THR A 81 5.11 -7.54 1.24
N LEU A 82 4.49 -7.81 0.09
CA LEU A 82 3.09 -8.21 0.04
C LEU A 82 2.84 -9.57 0.68
N ARG A 83 3.77 -10.51 0.52
CA ARG A 83 3.74 -11.80 1.24
C ARG A 83 3.81 -11.59 2.76
N SER A 84 4.69 -10.73 3.24
CA SER A 84 4.76 -10.39 4.67
C SER A 84 3.49 -9.72 5.18
N ILE A 85 2.80 -8.93 4.37
CA ILE A 85 1.49 -8.34 4.73
C ILE A 85 0.43 -9.43 4.83
N LYS A 86 0.39 -10.38 3.89
CA LYS A 86 -0.52 -11.53 3.96
C LYS A 86 -0.30 -12.35 5.23
N GLU A 87 0.95 -12.67 5.56
CA GLU A 87 1.32 -13.36 6.80
C GLU A 87 0.91 -12.56 8.04
N HIS A 88 1.09 -11.24 8.02
CA HIS A 88 0.66 -10.33 9.09
C HIS A 88 -0.87 -10.35 9.29
N HIS A 89 -1.66 -10.30 8.22
CA HIS A 89 -3.12 -10.41 8.31
C HIS A 89 -3.56 -11.75 8.90
N GLN A 90 -2.94 -12.87 8.49
CA GLN A 90 -3.22 -14.19 9.04
C GLN A 90 -2.87 -14.29 10.52
N ASN A 91 -1.77 -13.68 10.93
CA ASN A 91 -1.39 -13.56 12.34
C ASN A 91 -2.44 -12.80 13.17
N ILE A 92 -3.04 -11.73 12.62
CA ILE A 92 -4.11 -10.98 13.29
C ILE A 92 -5.37 -11.83 13.40
N LEU A 93 -5.82 -12.45 12.29
CA LEU A 93 -7.01 -13.31 12.28
C LEU A 93 -6.91 -14.44 13.30
N SER A 94 -5.74 -15.08 13.40
CA SER A 94 -5.48 -16.12 14.39
C SER A 94 -5.69 -15.63 15.83
N ARG A 95 -5.32 -14.39 16.15
CA ARG A 95 -5.51 -13.80 17.47
C ARG A 95 -6.96 -13.44 17.73
N CYS A 96 -7.68 -12.97 16.72
CA CYS A 96 -9.12 -12.77 16.82
C CYS A 96 -9.83 -14.09 17.19
N VAL A 97 -9.45 -15.22 16.57
CA VAL A 97 -9.98 -16.55 16.95
C VAL A 97 -9.71 -16.86 18.43
N ILE A 98 -8.47 -16.70 18.88
CA ILE A 98 -8.08 -16.96 20.28
C ILE A 98 -8.91 -16.11 21.25
N ILE A 99 -9.12 -14.82 20.93
CA ILE A 99 -9.94 -13.92 21.73
C ILE A 99 -11.39 -14.40 21.75
N GLY A 100 -11.98 -14.70 20.58
CA GLY A 100 -13.35 -15.19 20.45
C GLY A 100 -13.60 -16.47 21.26
N GLU A 101 -12.68 -17.44 21.16
CA GLU A 101 -12.73 -18.67 21.96
C GLU A 101 -12.65 -18.37 23.46
N SER A 102 -11.78 -17.43 23.87
CA SER A 102 -11.57 -17.08 25.28
C SER A 102 -12.79 -16.40 25.92
N ILE A 103 -13.57 -15.66 25.15
CA ILE A 103 -14.81 -15.00 25.60
C ILE A 103 -16.08 -15.81 25.31
N GLY A 104 -15.95 -16.98 24.67
CA GLY A 104 -17.08 -17.81 24.27
C GLY A 104 -17.96 -17.18 23.19
N ALA A 105 -17.43 -16.23 22.42
CA ALA A 105 -18.13 -15.58 21.32
C ALA A 105 -17.79 -16.25 19.99
N HIS A 106 -18.81 -16.40 19.14
CA HIS A 106 -18.59 -16.81 17.76
C HIS A 106 -18.41 -15.56 16.89
N LEU A 107 -17.21 -15.39 16.32
CA LEU A 107 -16.91 -14.30 15.39
C LEU A 107 -17.51 -14.62 14.01
N SER A 108 -18.82 -14.43 13.86
CA SER A 108 -19.58 -14.77 12.63
C SER A 108 -19.05 -14.09 11.37
N ASN A 109 -18.44 -12.91 11.52
CA ASN A 109 -17.94 -12.09 10.42
C ASN A 109 -16.47 -12.36 10.08
N LEU A 110 -15.77 -13.16 10.87
CA LEU A 110 -14.37 -13.50 10.64
C LEU A 110 -14.10 -14.14 9.26
N PRO A 111 -14.95 -15.04 8.72
CA PRO A 111 -14.75 -15.59 7.38
C PRO A 111 -14.83 -14.52 6.28
N ASP A 112 -15.70 -13.53 6.44
CA ASP A 112 -15.81 -12.42 5.50
C ASP A 112 -14.60 -11.50 5.58
N VAL A 113 -14.13 -11.20 6.78
CA VAL A 113 -12.90 -10.44 7.00
C VAL A 113 -11.69 -11.16 6.37
N GLU A 114 -11.56 -12.47 6.59
CA GLU A 114 -10.51 -13.27 5.97
C GLU A 114 -10.58 -13.20 4.43
N ARG A 115 -11.78 -13.40 3.87
CA ARG A 115 -12.01 -13.32 2.42
C ARG A 115 -11.59 -11.96 1.86
N TYR A 116 -12.00 -10.87 2.49
CA TYR A 116 -11.64 -9.52 2.04
C TYR A 116 -10.14 -9.25 2.15
N LEU A 117 -9.47 -9.71 3.22
CA LEU A 117 -8.02 -9.56 3.37
C LEU A 117 -7.24 -10.39 2.34
N LEU A 118 -7.74 -11.58 2.00
CA LEU A 118 -7.16 -12.43 0.96
C LEU A 118 -7.27 -11.75 -0.41
N GLU A 119 -8.48 -11.34 -0.79
CA GLU A 119 -8.74 -10.61 -2.04
C GLU A 119 -7.87 -9.34 -2.14
N ARG A 120 -7.76 -8.58 -1.05
CA ARG A 120 -6.89 -7.40 -0.98
C ARG A 120 -5.43 -7.74 -1.29
N SER A 121 -4.92 -8.82 -0.72
CA SER A 121 -3.53 -9.25 -0.94
C SER A 121 -3.28 -9.65 -2.40
N GLU A 122 -4.25 -10.27 -3.04
CA GLU A 122 -4.20 -10.68 -4.45
C GLU A 122 -4.24 -9.46 -5.37
N LEU A 123 -5.11 -8.48 -5.10
CA LEU A 123 -5.17 -7.22 -5.85
C LEU A 123 -3.87 -6.40 -5.71
N GLN A 124 -3.29 -6.34 -4.52
CA GLN A 124 -2.00 -5.69 -4.30
C GLN A 124 -0.88 -6.38 -5.09
N LEU A 125 -0.88 -7.71 -5.14
CA LEU A 125 0.09 -8.49 -5.91
C LEU A 125 -0.08 -8.28 -7.41
N LEU A 126 -1.32 -8.31 -7.90
CA LEU A 126 -1.65 -8.05 -9.29
C LEU A 126 -1.15 -6.66 -9.72
N ARG A 127 -1.36 -5.65 -8.88
CA ARG A 127 -0.85 -4.29 -9.09
C ARG A 127 0.68 -4.25 -9.18
N ALA A 128 1.37 -4.90 -8.23
CA ALA A 128 2.83 -4.93 -8.22
C ALA A 128 3.40 -5.62 -9.46
N ASN A 129 2.79 -6.73 -9.88
CA ASN A 129 3.16 -7.46 -11.09
C ASN A 129 2.93 -6.62 -12.35
N ALA A 130 1.82 -5.89 -12.44
CA ALA A 130 1.54 -4.97 -13.55
C ALA A 130 2.59 -3.85 -13.63
N ASP A 131 2.93 -3.22 -12.50
CA ASP A 131 3.97 -2.19 -12.44
C ASP A 131 5.35 -2.74 -12.86
N GLN A 132 5.68 -3.97 -12.43
CA GLN A 132 6.96 -4.61 -12.78
C GLN A 132 7.02 -5.01 -14.26
N ALA A 133 5.94 -5.55 -14.81
CA ALA A 133 5.83 -5.92 -16.23
C ALA A 133 5.96 -4.68 -17.13
N PHE A 134 5.27 -3.59 -16.77
CA PHE A 134 5.39 -2.31 -17.48
C PHE A 134 6.81 -1.76 -17.40
N GLY A 135 7.44 -1.80 -16.22
CA GLY A 135 8.83 -1.40 -16.03
C GLY A 135 9.79 -2.16 -16.94
N ARG A 136 9.66 -3.50 -17.00
CA ARG A 136 10.48 -4.36 -17.87
C ARG A 136 10.27 -4.03 -19.35
N LEU A 137 9.02 -3.83 -19.78
CA LEU A 137 8.70 -3.48 -21.16
C LEU A 137 9.31 -2.12 -21.54
N LYS A 138 9.15 -1.11 -20.67
CA LYS A 138 9.69 0.23 -20.85
C LYS A 138 11.21 0.19 -20.97
N SER A 139 11.90 -0.48 -20.04
CA SER A 139 13.35 -0.62 -20.08
C SER A 139 13.81 -1.32 -21.37
N LYS A 140 13.18 -2.44 -21.75
CA LYS A 140 13.53 -3.18 -22.98
C LYS A 140 13.43 -2.31 -24.23
N ARG A 141 12.38 -1.49 -24.34
CA ARG A 141 12.20 -0.59 -25.50
C ARG A 141 13.19 0.56 -25.50
N GLN A 142 13.45 1.16 -24.33
CA GLN A 142 14.48 2.21 -24.18
C GLN A 142 15.87 1.70 -24.55
N THR A 143 16.26 0.49 -24.11
CA THR A 143 17.53 -0.14 -24.51
C THR A 143 17.61 -0.42 -26.01
N ALA A 144 16.47 -0.67 -26.65
CA ALA A 144 16.39 -0.85 -28.10
C ALA A 144 16.27 0.45 -28.90
N GLY A 145 16.33 1.63 -28.24
CA GLY A 145 16.13 2.94 -28.88
C GLY A 145 14.72 3.16 -29.42
N LYS A 146 13.73 2.40 -28.97
CA LYS A 146 12.34 2.46 -29.43
C LYS A 146 11.46 3.14 -28.40
N GLU A 147 10.58 4.02 -28.86
CA GLU A 147 9.54 4.58 -28.01
C GLU A 147 8.47 3.54 -27.65
N LEU A 148 7.80 3.78 -26.53
CA LEU A 148 6.69 2.96 -26.07
C LEU A 148 5.40 3.42 -26.78
N PRO A 149 4.64 2.52 -27.42
CA PRO A 149 3.41 2.91 -28.10
C PRO A 149 2.40 3.51 -27.13
N ALA A 150 1.72 4.60 -27.54
CA ALA A 150 0.74 5.28 -26.71
C ALA A 150 -0.40 4.35 -26.26
N TRP A 151 -0.86 3.45 -27.14
CA TRP A 151 -1.89 2.46 -26.80
C TRP A 151 -1.46 1.53 -25.67
N SER A 152 -0.18 1.13 -25.63
CA SER A 152 0.33 0.23 -24.61
C SER A 152 0.35 0.93 -23.25
N LYS A 153 0.86 2.17 -23.20
CA LYS A 153 0.84 3.00 -21.99
C LYS A 153 -0.59 3.19 -21.46
N ASN A 154 -1.53 3.55 -22.35
CA ASN A 154 -2.92 3.79 -21.99
C ASN A 154 -3.62 2.54 -21.44
N ASP A 155 -3.33 1.36 -22.00
CA ASP A 155 -3.87 0.09 -21.54
C ASP A 155 -3.38 -0.26 -20.11
N PHE A 156 -2.08 -0.09 -19.86
CA PHE A 156 -1.51 -0.26 -18.52
C PHE A 156 -2.08 0.73 -17.50
N ASP A 157 -2.20 2.01 -17.88
CA ASP A 157 -2.77 3.05 -17.02
C ASP A 157 -4.26 2.81 -16.75
N ARG A 158 -5.01 2.25 -17.70
CA ARG A 158 -6.41 1.83 -17.48
C ARG A 158 -6.48 0.68 -16.49
N ARG A 159 -5.74 -0.40 -16.72
CA ARG A 159 -5.74 -1.58 -15.84
C ARG A 159 -5.28 -1.26 -14.43
N LYS A 160 -4.30 -0.36 -14.28
CA LYS A 160 -3.86 0.12 -12.98
C LYS A 160 -4.96 0.89 -12.23
N ARG A 161 -5.77 1.67 -12.94
CA ARG A 161 -6.92 2.37 -12.34
C ARG A 161 -8.00 1.38 -11.91
N GLU A 162 -8.32 0.40 -12.75
CA GLU A 162 -9.26 -0.69 -12.43
C GLU A 162 -8.86 -1.39 -11.11
N ILE A 163 -7.59 -1.82 -10.99
CA ILE A 163 -7.11 -2.48 -9.76
C ILE A 163 -7.18 -1.55 -8.53
N VAL A 164 -6.95 -0.24 -8.70
CA VAL A 164 -7.08 0.72 -7.58
C VAL A 164 -8.55 0.85 -7.18
N THR A 165 -9.46 0.95 -8.13
CA THR A 165 -10.90 0.98 -7.86
C THR A 165 -11.37 -0.28 -7.13
N GLU A 166 -10.89 -1.46 -7.54
CA GLU A 166 -11.18 -2.72 -6.84
C GLU A 166 -10.61 -2.75 -5.42
N LEU A 167 -9.38 -2.25 -5.21
CA LEU A 167 -8.78 -2.13 -3.88
C LEU A 167 -9.56 -1.19 -2.95
N ASP A 168 -10.12 -0.12 -3.49
CA ASP A 168 -10.94 0.84 -2.76
C ASP A 168 -12.32 0.26 -2.43
N ALA A 169 -12.94 -0.46 -3.36
CA ALA A 169 -14.20 -1.17 -3.15
C ALA A 169 -14.05 -2.28 -2.10
N ASN A 170 -12.98 -3.09 -2.19
CA ASN A 170 -12.64 -4.10 -1.18
C ASN A 170 -12.43 -3.46 0.21
N LEU A 171 -11.76 -2.30 0.30
CA LEU A 171 -11.61 -1.59 1.57
C LEU A 171 -12.95 -1.11 2.13
N ALA A 172 -13.84 -0.63 1.26
CA ALA A 172 -15.18 -0.19 1.65
C ALA A 172 -16.03 -1.35 2.19
N SER A 173 -15.85 -2.57 1.69
CA SER A 173 -16.51 -3.78 2.21
C SER A 173 -15.84 -4.35 3.45
N LEU A 174 -14.52 -4.23 3.57
CA LEU A 174 -13.75 -4.74 4.72
C LEU A 174 -14.09 -3.96 6.00
N ARG A 175 -14.18 -2.63 5.94
CA ARG A 175 -14.46 -1.78 7.12
C ARG A 175 -15.70 -2.21 7.92
N PRO A 176 -16.90 -2.31 7.33
CA PRO A 176 -18.08 -2.72 8.09
C PRO A 176 -17.95 -4.15 8.63
N ALA A 177 -17.27 -5.05 7.92
CA ALA A 177 -17.02 -6.40 8.41
C ALA A 177 -16.09 -6.43 9.64
N LEU A 178 -15.22 -5.42 9.80
CA LEU A 178 -14.39 -5.25 10.99
C LEU A 178 -15.14 -4.63 12.16
N ASP A 179 -16.04 -3.68 11.90
CA ASP A 179 -16.84 -3.03 12.94
C ASP A 179 -17.79 -4.03 13.66
N GLU A 180 -17.98 -5.21 13.09
CA GLU A 180 -18.82 -6.29 13.62
C GLU A 180 -18.02 -7.51 14.13
N LEU A 181 -16.70 -7.36 14.37
CA LEU A 181 -15.85 -8.34 15.08
C LEU A 181 -15.93 -8.16 16.60
#